data_AF-A0AA40KMQ0-F1
#
_entry.id   AF-A0AA40KMQ0-F1
#
_cell.length_a   1.000
_cell.length_b   1.000
_cell.length_c   1.000
_cell.angle_alpha   90.00
_cell.angle_beta   90.00
_cell.angle_gamma   90.00
#
_symmetry.space_group_name_H-M   'P 1'
#
loop_
_entity.id
_entity.type
_entity.pdbx_description
1 polymer ?
#
loop_
_entity_poly.entity_id
_entity_poly.type
_entity_poly.pdbx_seq_one_letter_code
_entity_poly.pdbx_strand_id
1 'polypeptide(L)'
;MASTGKSTREVLLSIVDDIELIAKEMIENTIVQKPLKLSNEEHAQLTELLITKDNEFKSVLKRAAEQAKINLKMEALKAEVERQDQDIQQLQRQLKEAEQILATAIYQAKQKLQSIARANKRPVPSEELIKYAHRISASNAICAPLTWQQGDPRRPYPTDIEMRLGYLGRLSDLPLNGQMPGTHPGISSDLHRTGHPNHLYHKLINLPGIHQVKFICL
;
A
#
# COMPACT_ATOMS: atom_id res chain seq x y z
N MET A 1 -50.70 13.29 7.49
CA MET A 1 -51.09 12.77 8.81
C MET A 1 -49.85 12.83 9.68
N ALA A 2 -49.80 13.78 10.60
CA ALA A 2 -48.65 13.99 11.47
C ALA A 2 -48.57 12.83 12.48
N SER A 3 -47.55 11.99 12.36
CA SER A 3 -47.24 11.01 13.40
C SER A 3 -46.90 11.78 14.67
N THR A 4 -47.72 11.65 15.70
CA THR A 4 -47.31 12.01 17.07
C THR A 4 -46.07 11.17 17.37
N GLY A 5 -44.89 11.80 17.30
CA GLY A 5 -43.57 11.16 17.22
C GLY A 5 -43.08 10.52 18.52
N LYS A 6 -43.97 9.91 19.29
CA LYS A 6 -43.61 9.27 20.56
C LYS A 6 -42.97 7.91 20.30
N SER A 7 -41.83 7.67 20.92
CA SER A 7 -41.16 6.37 20.83
C SER A 7 -41.98 5.29 21.54
N THR A 8 -41.85 4.02 21.13
CA THR A 8 -42.53 2.90 21.79
C THR A 8 -42.18 2.83 23.29
N ARG A 9 -40.97 3.27 23.67
CA ARG A 9 -40.54 3.45 25.06
C ARG A 9 -41.34 4.54 25.79
N GLU A 10 -41.50 5.71 25.19
CA GLU A 10 -42.29 6.81 25.78
C GLU A 10 -43.76 6.44 25.95
N VAL A 11 -44.33 5.70 24.99
CA VAL A 11 -45.70 5.20 25.09
C VAL A 11 -45.84 4.20 26.24
N LEU A 12 -44.89 3.26 26.38
CA LEU A 12 -44.86 2.31 27.50
C LEU A 12 -44.81 3.01 28.86
N LEU A 13 -43.94 4.01 29.00
CA LEU A 13 -43.80 4.76 30.26
C LEU A 13 -45.09 5.52 30.59
N SER A 14 -45.69 6.20 29.61
CA SER A 14 -46.96 6.91 29.81
C SER A 14 -48.10 5.99 30.27
N ILE A 15 -48.18 4.77 29.72
CA ILE A 15 -49.22 3.81 30.13
C ILE A 15 -48.96 3.29 31.55
N VAL A 16 -47.70 3.10 31.94
CA VAL A 16 -47.35 2.73 33.32
C VAL A 16 -47.73 3.83 34.30
N ASP A 17 -47.45 5.09 33.97
CA ASP A 17 -47.82 6.25 34.78
C ASP A 17 -49.35 6.36 34.93
N ASP A 18 -50.11 6.14 33.85
CA ASP A 18 -51.57 6.10 33.86
C ASP A 18 -52.10 4.97 34.77
N ILE A 19 -51.53 3.76 34.67
CA ILE A 19 -51.89 2.60 35.51
C ILE A 19 -51.58 2.89 36.98
N GLU A 20 -50.44 3.51 37.28
CA GLU A 20 -50.07 3.91 38.64
C GLU A 20 -51.07 4.91 39.22
N LEU A 21 -51.47 5.92 38.43
CA LEU A 21 -52.44 6.92 38.85
C LEU A 21 -53.81 6.29 39.18
N ILE A 22 -54.30 5.43 38.28
CA ILE A 22 -55.58 4.72 38.48
C ILE A 22 -55.50 3.82 39.72
N ALA A 23 -54.39 3.10 39.91
CA ALA A 23 -54.20 2.23 41.07
C ALA A 23 -54.17 3.01 42.39
N LYS A 24 -53.52 4.18 42.42
CA LYS A 24 -53.53 5.09 43.58
C LYS A 24 -54.95 5.52 43.92
N GLU A 25 -55.70 5.98 42.92
CA GLU A 25 -57.09 6.41 43.10
C GLU A 25 -58.00 5.27 43.61
N MET A 26 -57.80 4.03 43.12
CA MET A 26 -58.53 2.85 43.62
C MET A 26 -58.21 2.54 45.10
N ILE A 27 -56.93 2.63 45.48
CA ILE A 27 -56.48 2.37 46.86
C ILE A 27 -57.00 3.45 47.81
N GLU A 28 -56.87 4.73 47.43
CA GLU A 28 -57.36 5.87 48.21
C GLU A 28 -58.86 5.73 48.47
N ASN A 29 -59.66 5.42 47.44
CA ASN A 29 -61.10 5.21 47.59
C ASN A 29 -61.48 3.99 48.45
N THR A 30 -60.57 3.02 48.62
CA THR A 30 -60.79 1.89 49.53
C THR A 30 -60.66 2.30 51.00
N ILE A 31 -59.82 3.30 51.29
CA ILE A 31 -59.50 3.79 52.64
C ILE A 31 -60.51 4.87 53.11
N VAL A 32 -61.18 5.56 52.17
CA VAL A 32 -62.16 6.63 52.44
C VAL A 32 -63.41 6.14 53.20
N GLN A 33 -63.91 6.96 54.13
CA GLN A 33 -65.11 6.65 54.91
C GLN A 33 -66.40 6.66 54.08
N LYS A 34 -67.41 5.86 54.49
CA LYS A 34 -68.67 5.59 53.75
C LYS A 34 -69.38 6.79 53.08
N PRO A 35 -69.48 8.01 53.65
CA PRO A 35 -70.17 9.11 52.98
C PRO A 35 -69.37 9.78 51.83
N LEU A 36 -68.07 9.51 51.72
CA LEU A 36 -67.17 10.08 50.71
C LEU A 36 -66.67 9.03 49.70
N LYS A 37 -67.14 7.79 49.82
CA LYS A 37 -66.71 6.67 48.97
C LYS A 37 -67.36 6.78 47.59
N LEU A 38 -66.60 6.49 46.54
CA LEU A 38 -67.12 6.42 45.18
C LEU A 38 -68.40 5.56 45.11
N SER A 39 -69.31 5.97 44.23
CA SER A 39 -70.45 5.16 43.86
C SER A 39 -69.99 3.84 43.25
N ASN A 40 -70.83 2.80 43.34
CA ASN A 40 -70.58 1.52 42.67
C ASN A 40 -70.37 1.69 41.16
N GLU A 41 -71.04 2.67 40.54
CA GLU A 41 -70.90 2.98 39.12
C GLU A 41 -69.52 3.57 38.80
N GLU A 42 -69.03 4.52 39.60
CA GLU A 42 -67.70 5.13 39.44
C GLU A 42 -66.58 4.11 39.69
N HIS A 43 -66.77 3.22 40.68
CA HIS A 43 -65.86 2.11 40.92
C HIS A 43 -65.80 1.12 39.74
N ALA A 44 -66.93 0.85 39.08
CA ALA A 44 -66.97 0.00 37.90
C ALA A 44 -66.23 0.64 36.72
N GLN A 45 -66.45 1.94 36.48
CA GLN A 45 -65.76 2.70 35.42
C GLN A 45 -64.25 2.77 35.64
N LEU A 46 -63.80 2.98 36.87
CA LEU A 46 -62.37 3.01 37.21
C LEU A 46 -61.70 1.63 36.98
N THR A 47 -62.42 0.55 37.27
CA THR A 47 -61.97 -0.82 37.02
C THR A 47 -61.90 -1.12 35.52
N GLU A 48 -62.89 -0.68 34.74
CA GLU A 48 -62.90 -0.84 33.28
C GLU A 48 -61.76 -0.04 32.62
N LEU A 49 -61.48 1.18 33.11
CA LEU A 49 -60.36 1.99 32.67
C LEU A 49 -59.02 1.29 32.92
N LEU A 50 -58.84 0.67 34.10
CA LEU A 50 -57.65 -0.11 34.42
C LEU A 50 -57.48 -1.31 33.48
N ILE A 51 -58.55 -2.06 33.21
CA ILE A 51 -58.54 -3.19 32.26
C ILE A 51 -58.18 -2.71 30.86
N THR A 52 -58.71 -1.56 30.45
CA THR A 52 -58.40 -0.95 29.16
C THR A 52 -56.92 -0.60 29.05
N LYS A 53 -56.34 0.00 30.09
CA LYS A 53 -54.92 0.35 30.15
C LYS A 53 -54.00 -0.88 30.21
N ASP A 54 -54.38 -1.93 30.92
CA ASP A 54 -53.64 -3.21 30.91
C ASP A 54 -53.62 -3.86 29.51
N ASN A 55 -54.76 -3.85 28.81
CA ASN A 55 -54.82 -4.33 27.42
C ASN A 55 -53.98 -3.46 26.47
N GLU A 56 -54.01 -2.14 26.63
CA GLU A 56 -53.16 -1.21 25.89
C GLU A 56 -51.68 -1.52 26.13
N PHE A 57 -51.27 -1.67 27.41
CA PHE A 57 -49.90 -2.02 27.81
C PHE A 57 -49.42 -3.33 27.16
N LYS A 58 -50.23 -4.40 27.24
CA LYS A 58 -49.93 -5.69 26.62
C LYS A 58 -49.74 -5.58 25.10
N SER A 59 -50.55 -4.76 24.44
CA SER A 59 -50.42 -4.54 23.00
C SER A 59 -49.10 -3.85 22.63
N VAL A 60 -48.68 -2.85 23.41
CA VAL A 60 -47.42 -2.12 23.19
C VAL A 60 -46.22 -2.99 23.51
N LEU A 61 -46.29 -3.84 24.54
CA LEU A 61 -45.25 -4.84 24.83
C LEU A 61 -45.03 -5.82 23.67
N LYS A 62 -46.11 -6.30 23.05
CA LYS A 62 -46.00 -7.16 21.87
C LYS A 62 -45.26 -6.46 20.73
N ARG A 63 -45.61 -5.20 20.46
CA ARG A 63 -44.91 -4.38 19.46
C ARG A 63 -43.44 -4.17 19.80
N ALA A 64 -43.10 -3.91 21.06
CA ALA A 64 -41.72 -3.76 21.51
C ALA A 64 -40.91 -5.07 21.29
N ALA A 65 -41.51 -6.23 21.54
CA ALA A 65 -40.88 -7.52 21.27
C ALA A 65 -40.64 -7.76 19.77
N GLU A 66 -41.56 -7.34 18.91
CA GLU A 66 -41.38 -7.39 17.45
C GLU A 66 -40.27 -6.45 16.98
N GLN A 67 -40.23 -5.21 17.51
CA GLN A 67 -39.15 -4.26 17.24
C GLN A 67 -37.78 -4.79 17.67
N ALA A 68 -37.69 -5.46 18.82
CA ALA A 68 -36.44 -6.09 19.28
C ALA A 68 -35.95 -7.17 18.29
N LYS A 69 -36.85 -8.01 17.78
CA LYS A 69 -36.50 -9.01 16.75
C LYS A 69 -36.02 -8.38 15.46
N ILE A 70 -36.64 -7.28 15.03
CA ILE A 70 -36.22 -6.53 13.84
C ILE A 70 -34.85 -5.89 14.08
N ASN A 71 -34.63 -5.31 15.26
CA ASN A 71 -33.36 -4.69 15.62
C ASN A 71 -32.21 -5.71 15.56
N LEU A 72 -32.42 -6.94 16.07
CA LEU A 72 -31.41 -8.01 15.94
C LEU A 72 -31.07 -8.32 14.48
N LYS A 73 -32.08 -8.39 13.59
CA LYS A 73 -31.84 -8.59 12.15
C LYS A 73 -31.10 -7.41 11.53
N MET A 74 -31.42 -6.19 11.95
CA MET A 74 -30.77 -4.98 11.47
C MET A 74 -29.29 -4.95 11.86
N GLU A 75 -28.97 -5.29 13.11
CA GLU A 75 -27.58 -5.36 13.58
C GLU A 75 -26.79 -6.45 12.87
N ALA A 76 -27.39 -7.63 12.64
CA ALA A 76 -26.77 -8.68 11.85
C ALA A 76 -26.48 -8.25 10.41
N LEU A 77 -27.43 -7.56 9.76
CA LEU A 77 -27.23 -7.03 8.41
C LEU A 77 -26.16 -5.94 8.36
N LYS A 78 -26.13 -5.03 9.35
CA LYS A 78 -25.08 -4.00 9.45
C LYS A 78 -23.69 -4.63 9.58
N ALA A 79 -23.55 -5.67 10.42
CA ALA A 79 -22.30 -6.38 10.57
C ALA A 79 -21.83 -7.05 9.26
N GLU A 80 -22.77 -7.61 8.50
CA GLU A 80 -22.46 -8.22 7.20
C GLU A 80 -22.05 -7.17 6.16
N VAL A 81 -22.73 -6.01 6.12
CA VAL A 81 -22.34 -4.89 5.23
C VAL A 81 -20.94 -4.40 5.56
N GLU A 82 -20.64 -4.20 6.85
CA GLU A 82 -19.31 -3.77 7.30
C GLU A 82 -18.22 -4.78 6.90
N ARG A 83 -18.50 -6.07 7.03
CA ARG A 83 -17.59 -7.14 6.58
C ARG A 83 -17.33 -7.07 5.07
N GLN A 84 -18.39 -6.92 4.28
CA GLN A 84 -18.26 -6.82 2.82
C GLN A 84 -17.51 -5.56 2.39
N ASP A 85 -17.73 -4.43 3.06
CA ASP A 85 -16.98 -3.19 2.79
C ASP A 85 -15.48 -3.36 3.08
N GLN A 86 -15.12 -4.08 4.15
CA GLN A 86 -13.72 -4.41 4.45
C GLN A 86 -13.10 -5.29 3.36
N ASP A 87 -13.83 -6.32 2.89
CA ASP A 87 -13.39 -7.18 1.79
C ASP A 87 -13.19 -6.37 0.49
N ILE A 88 -14.12 -5.46 0.16
CA ILE A 88 -14.01 -4.57 -1.00
C ILE A 88 -12.77 -3.69 -0.89
N GLN A 89 -12.51 -3.08 0.27
CA GLN A 89 -11.33 -2.23 0.48
C GLN A 89 -10.03 -3.04 0.34
N GLN A 90 -10.00 -4.26 0.84
CA GLN A 90 -8.85 -5.15 0.70
C GLN A 90 -8.60 -5.51 -0.77
N LEU A 91 -9.64 -5.91 -1.50
CA LEU A 91 -9.55 -6.24 -2.93
C LEU A 91 -9.09 -5.03 -3.75
N GLN A 92 -9.62 -3.84 -3.48
CA GLN A 92 -9.19 -2.61 -4.15
C GLN A 92 -7.70 -2.32 -3.94
N ARG A 93 -7.18 -2.56 -2.73
CA ARG A 93 -5.75 -2.39 -2.42
C ARG A 93 -4.91 -3.38 -3.22
N GLN A 94 -5.29 -4.66 -3.23
CA GLN A 94 -4.58 -5.69 -3.98
C GLN A 94 -4.58 -5.41 -5.48
N LEU A 95 -5.71 -4.94 -6.03
CA LEU A 95 -5.79 -4.58 -7.45
C LEU A 95 -4.87 -3.41 -7.81
N LYS A 96 -4.80 -2.37 -6.97
CA LYS A 96 -3.86 -1.24 -7.16
C LYS A 96 -2.40 -1.68 -7.09
N GLU A 97 -2.07 -2.58 -6.16
CA GLU A 97 -0.72 -3.15 -6.06
C GLU A 97 -0.37 -3.97 -7.31
N ALA A 98 -1.28 -4.82 -7.77
CA ALA A 98 -1.11 -5.62 -8.98
C ALA A 98 -0.95 -4.74 -10.23
N GLU A 99 -1.74 -3.67 -10.36
CA GLU A 99 -1.63 -2.67 -11.42
C GLU A 99 -0.24 -2.04 -11.43
N GLN A 100 0.27 -1.61 -10.27
CA GLN A 100 1.59 -0.98 -10.16
C GLN A 100 2.72 -1.94 -10.56
N ILE A 101 2.65 -3.20 -10.13
CA ILE A 101 3.61 -4.24 -10.50
C ILE A 101 3.59 -4.45 -12.01
N LEU A 102 2.40 -4.58 -12.60
CA LEU A 102 2.23 -4.81 -14.03
C LEU A 102 2.75 -3.63 -14.85
N ALA A 103 2.44 -2.40 -14.46
CA ALA A 103 2.92 -1.19 -15.13
C ALA A 103 4.45 -1.12 -15.14
N THR A 104 5.06 -1.44 -13.99
CA THR A 104 6.53 -1.48 -13.85
C THR A 104 7.14 -2.58 -14.72
N ALA A 105 6.56 -3.79 -14.71
CA ALA A 105 7.03 -4.91 -15.52
C ALA A 105 6.94 -4.60 -17.03
N ILE A 106 5.85 -3.99 -17.48
CA ILE A 106 5.67 -3.58 -18.88
C ILE A 106 6.73 -2.54 -19.27
N TYR A 107 6.97 -1.55 -18.41
CA TYR A 107 8.00 -0.54 -18.68
C TYR A 107 9.39 -1.16 -18.83
N GLN A 108 9.77 -2.03 -17.88
CA GLN A 108 11.05 -2.74 -17.91
C GLN A 108 11.17 -3.65 -19.14
N ALA A 109 10.11 -4.37 -19.50
CA ALA A 109 10.09 -5.21 -20.70
C ALA A 109 10.29 -4.39 -21.98
N LYS A 110 9.64 -3.22 -22.10
CA LYS A 110 9.84 -2.31 -23.23
C LYS A 110 11.29 -1.80 -23.32
N GLN A 111 11.88 -1.42 -22.19
CA GLN A 111 13.30 -1.03 -22.13
C GLN A 111 14.23 -2.19 -22.57
N LYS A 112 13.95 -3.41 -22.11
CA LYS A 112 14.73 -4.59 -22.49
C LYS A 112 14.62 -4.90 -23.98
N LEU A 113 13.42 -4.81 -24.57
CA LEU A 113 13.20 -4.98 -26.01
C LEU A 113 13.98 -3.93 -26.83
N GLN A 114 14.01 -2.67 -26.38
CA GLN A 114 14.82 -1.64 -27.04
C GLN A 114 16.32 -1.95 -26.97
N SER A 115 16.80 -2.45 -25.83
CA SER A 115 18.20 -2.86 -25.66
C SER A 115 18.56 -4.04 -26.59
N ILE A 116 17.69 -5.06 -26.67
CA ILE A 116 17.85 -6.19 -27.59
C ILE A 116 17.86 -5.70 -29.04
N ALA A 117 16.92 -4.84 -29.43
CA ALA A 117 16.88 -4.29 -30.78
C ALA A 117 18.15 -3.49 -31.12
N ARG A 118 18.73 -2.77 -30.15
CA ARG A 118 20.01 -2.06 -30.32
C ARG A 118 21.18 -3.03 -30.48
N ALA A 119 21.24 -4.10 -29.68
CA ALA A 119 22.27 -5.13 -29.79
C ALA A 119 22.20 -5.87 -31.13
N ASN A 120 20.99 -6.21 -31.59
CA ASN A 120 20.77 -6.88 -32.88
C ASN A 120 21.21 -6.03 -34.08
N LYS A 121 21.24 -4.69 -33.97
CA LYS A 121 21.76 -3.81 -35.03
C LYS A 121 23.28 -3.89 -35.20
N ARG A 122 24.00 -4.30 -34.15
CA ARG A 122 25.48 -4.43 -34.15
C ARG A 122 25.85 -5.72 -33.41
N PRO A 123 25.59 -6.88 -34.01
CA PRO A 123 25.91 -8.15 -33.38
C PRO A 123 27.42 -8.28 -33.26
N VAL A 124 27.89 -8.62 -32.05
CA VAL A 124 29.29 -8.95 -31.81
C VAL A 124 29.41 -10.47 -31.86
N PRO A 125 30.28 -11.05 -32.72
CA PRO A 125 30.44 -12.50 -32.79
C PRO A 125 30.99 -13.04 -31.47
N SER A 126 30.42 -14.16 -31.01
CA SER A 126 30.81 -14.79 -29.74
C SER A 126 32.28 -15.16 -29.70
N GLU A 127 32.87 -15.51 -30.84
CA GLU A 127 34.30 -15.81 -30.97
C GLU A 127 35.20 -14.62 -30.61
N GLU A 128 34.83 -13.40 -31.01
CA GLU A 128 35.58 -12.20 -30.62
C GLU A 128 35.41 -11.89 -29.14
N LEU A 129 34.21 -12.09 -28.58
CA LEU A 129 33.98 -11.94 -27.15
C LEU A 129 34.83 -12.92 -26.34
N ILE A 130 34.88 -14.19 -26.75
CA ILE A 130 35.69 -15.23 -26.09
C ILE A 130 37.18 -14.90 -26.18
N LYS A 131 37.68 -14.54 -27.38
CA LYS A 131 39.08 -14.14 -27.56
C LYS A 131 39.44 -12.91 -26.73
N TYR A 132 38.56 -11.91 -26.70
CA TYR A 132 38.80 -10.68 -25.96
C TYR A 132 38.71 -10.90 -24.45
N ALA A 133 37.74 -11.68 -23.97
CA ALA A 133 37.63 -12.09 -22.58
C ALA A 133 38.86 -12.88 -22.14
N HIS A 134 39.31 -13.86 -22.94
CA HIS A 134 40.54 -14.60 -22.66
C HIS A 134 41.77 -13.68 -22.61
N ARG A 135 41.89 -12.73 -23.56
CA ARG A 135 42.97 -11.73 -23.54
C ARG A 135 42.92 -10.85 -22.29
N ILE A 136 41.75 -10.41 -21.85
CA ILE A 136 41.58 -9.62 -20.63
C ILE A 136 41.97 -10.47 -19.41
N SER A 137 41.49 -11.72 -19.34
CA SER A 137 41.78 -12.63 -18.22
C SER A 137 43.24 -13.07 -18.16
N ALA A 138 43.94 -13.14 -19.30
CA ALA A 138 45.36 -13.47 -19.39
C ALA A 138 46.28 -12.24 -19.23
N SER A 139 45.76 -11.02 -19.42
CA SER A 139 46.49 -9.78 -19.15
C SER A 139 46.48 -9.46 -17.65
N ASN A 140 47.40 -8.62 -17.18
CA ASN A 140 47.46 -8.21 -15.77
C ASN A 140 46.14 -7.57 -15.31
N ALA A 141 45.82 -7.75 -14.02
CA ALA A 141 44.49 -7.70 -13.42
C ALA A 141 43.50 -6.65 -14.00
N ILE A 142 42.27 -7.06 -14.27
CA ILE A 142 41.16 -6.22 -14.78
C ILE A 142 40.82 -5.07 -13.82
N CYS A 143 41.04 -5.29 -12.52
CA CYS A 143 40.88 -4.33 -11.44
C CYS A 143 42.01 -4.49 -10.43
N ALA A 144 42.38 -3.43 -9.71
CA ALA A 144 43.34 -3.52 -8.61
C ALA A 144 42.72 -4.35 -7.48
N PRO A 145 43.37 -5.45 -7.03
CA PRO A 145 42.95 -6.15 -5.83
C PRO A 145 42.83 -5.21 -4.63
N LEU A 146 41.95 -5.51 -3.67
CA LEU A 146 41.79 -4.68 -2.45
C LEU A 146 43.10 -4.57 -1.63
N THR A 147 44.01 -5.51 -1.83
CA THR A 147 45.35 -5.58 -1.23
C THR A 147 46.47 -5.12 -2.17
N TRP A 148 46.14 -4.49 -3.30
CA TRP A 148 47.12 -4.00 -4.26
C TRP A 148 48.00 -2.92 -3.61
N GLN A 149 49.31 -3.06 -3.75
CA GLN A 149 50.32 -2.13 -3.26
C GLN A 149 51.26 -1.74 -4.40
N GLN A 150 51.94 -0.61 -4.26
CA GLN A 150 52.95 -0.16 -5.22
C GLN A 150 54.06 -1.22 -5.33
N GLY A 151 54.21 -1.81 -6.52
CA GLY A 151 55.12 -2.94 -6.76
C GLY A 151 54.43 -4.29 -6.99
N ASP A 152 53.11 -4.41 -6.78
CA ASP A 152 52.35 -5.62 -7.12
C ASP A 152 52.25 -5.79 -8.66
N PRO A 153 52.71 -6.92 -9.22
CA PRO A 153 52.64 -7.21 -10.64
C PRO A 153 51.20 -7.20 -11.20
N ARG A 154 50.19 -7.46 -10.36
CA ARG A 154 48.76 -7.50 -10.71
C ARG A 154 48.12 -6.11 -10.74
N ARG A 155 48.81 -5.12 -11.33
CA ARG A 155 48.27 -3.76 -11.50
C ARG A 155 47.32 -3.71 -12.71
N PRO A 156 46.24 -2.92 -12.64
CA PRO A 156 45.28 -2.80 -13.74
C PRO A 156 45.65 -1.77 -14.82
N TYR A 157 46.84 -1.19 -14.72
CA TYR A 157 47.28 -0.12 -15.62
C TYR A 157 48.74 -0.34 -16.07
N PRO A 158 49.13 0.18 -17.26
CA PRO A 158 50.50 0.08 -17.74
C PRO A 158 51.51 0.81 -16.84
N THR A 159 52.73 0.27 -16.66
CA THR A 159 53.83 0.98 -15.97
C THR A 159 54.41 2.10 -16.83
N ASP A 160 55.11 3.04 -16.20
CA ASP A 160 55.87 4.09 -16.90
C ASP A 160 56.87 3.53 -17.92
N ILE A 161 57.49 2.39 -17.60
CA ILE A 161 58.42 1.69 -18.50
C ILE A 161 57.65 1.12 -19.70
N GLU A 162 56.53 0.44 -19.50
CA GLU A 162 55.68 -0.06 -20.59
C GLU A 162 55.13 1.06 -21.48
N MET A 163 54.76 2.19 -20.88
CA MET A 163 54.31 3.37 -21.61
C MET A 163 55.43 3.99 -22.45
N ARG A 164 56.64 4.12 -21.89
CA ARG A 164 57.83 4.65 -22.59
C ARG A 164 58.30 3.74 -23.72
N LEU A 165 58.25 2.43 -23.50
CA LEU A 165 58.57 1.43 -24.53
C LEU A 165 57.47 1.29 -25.60
N GLY A 166 56.30 1.85 -25.34
CA GLY A 166 55.17 1.91 -26.26
C GLY A 166 55.43 2.81 -27.47
N TYR A 167 54.55 2.70 -28.46
CA TYR A 167 54.70 3.41 -29.74
C TYR A 167 54.82 4.93 -29.57
N LEU A 168 54.01 5.52 -28.67
CA LEU A 168 54.05 6.95 -28.37
C LEU A 168 55.37 7.40 -27.73
N GLY A 169 55.95 6.60 -26.82
CA GLY A 169 57.23 6.91 -26.19
C GLY A 169 58.42 6.86 -27.16
N ARG A 170 58.39 5.93 -28.12
CA ARG A 170 59.41 5.85 -29.19
C ARG A 170 59.35 7.03 -30.15
N LEU A 171 58.15 7.55 -30.44
CA LEU A 171 57.99 8.73 -31.29
C LEU A 171 58.58 10.00 -30.66
N SER A 172 58.55 10.11 -29.33
CA SER A 172 59.20 11.20 -28.59
C SER A 172 60.74 11.12 -28.57
N ASP A 173 61.32 9.96 -28.86
CA ASP A 173 62.78 9.74 -28.86
C ASP A 173 63.42 9.86 -30.26
N LEU A 174 62.65 10.17 -31.31
CA LEU A 174 63.23 10.55 -32.61
C LEU A 174 63.99 11.88 -32.46
N PRO A 175 65.20 12.01 -33.04
CA PRO A 175 65.87 13.29 -33.07
C PRO A 175 65.03 14.24 -33.92
N LEU A 176 64.40 15.20 -33.25
CA LEU A 176 63.75 16.36 -33.84
C LEU A 176 64.81 17.23 -34.51
N ASN A 177 65.33 16.79 -35.66
CA ASN A 177 66.21 17.61 -36.47
C ASN A 177 65.54 17.91 -37.81
N GLY A 178 64.86 19.06 -37.84
CA GLY A 178 64.41 19.75 -39.05
C GLY A 178 62.89 19.87 -39.21
N GLN A 179 62.39 21.10 -39.05
CA GLN A 179 61.02 21.56 -39.28
C GLN A 179 59.92 21.07 -38.30
N MET A 180 59.67 21.91 -37.29
CA MET A 180 58.31 22.17 -36.85
C MET A 180 57.61 23.04 -37.92
N PRO A 181 56.50 22.63 -38.55
CA PRO A 181 55.51 23.58 -39.01
C PRO A 181 54.37 23.61 -38.01
N GLY A 182 54.25 24.74 -37.31
CA GLY A 182 52.99 25.14 -36.68
C GLY A 182 52.75 24.57 -35.30
N THR A 183 52.97 25.42 -34.30
CA THR A 183 51.96 25.66 -33.27
C THR A 183 50.56 25.54 -33.87
N HIS A 184 49.82 24.47 -33.55
CA HIS A 184 48.38 24.47 -33.67
C HIS A 184 47.81 25.17 -32.43
N PRO A 185 47.20 26.36 -32.55
CA PRO A 185 46.35 26.89 -31.50
C PRO A 185 45.02 26.15 -31.59
N GLY A 186 44.71 25.28 -30.63
CA GLY A 186 43.39 24.62 -30.66
C GLY A 186 43.13 23.40 -29.80
N ILE A 187 44.01 23.00 -28.88
CA ILE A 187 43.65 21.96 -27.89
C ILE A 187 43.36 22.64 -26.57
N SER A 188 42.10 23.06 -26.42
CA SER A 188 41.55 23.51 -25.15
C SER A 188 41.81 22.45 -24.08
N SER A 189 42.41 22.89 -22.99
CA SER A 189 42.54 22.17 -21.72
C SER A 189 41.18 22.05 -21.03
N ASP A 190 40.20 21.44 -21.71
CA ASP A 190 38.85 21.18 -21.20
C ASP A 190 38.46 19.72 -21.45
N LEU A 191 39.17 18.81 -20.78
CA LEU A 191 38.58 17.51 -20.45
C LEU A 191 38.02 17.56 -19.03
N HIS A 192 37.12 18.52 -18.78
CA HIS A 192 36.17 18.39 -17.69
C HIS A 192 35.26 17.21 -18.03
N ARG A 193 35.60 16.06 -17.44
CA ARG A 193 34.76 14.88 -17.35
C ARG A 193 33.40 15.33 -16.82
N THR A 194 32.42 15.49 -17.71
CA THR A 194 31.02 15.56 -17.32
C THR A 194 30.72 14.26 -16.61
N GLY A 195 30.53 14.36 -15.29
CA GLY A 195 30.13 13.25 -14.47
C GLY A 195 28.83 12.69 -15.04
N HIS A 196 28.90 11.49 -15.61
CA HIS A 196 27.71 10.68 -15.77
C HIS A 196 27.07 10.56 -14.38
N PRO A 197 25.79 10.90 -14.20
CA PRO A 197 25.12 10.61 -12.95
C PRO A 197 25.22 9.09 -12.77
N ASN A 198 25.88 8.69 -11.68
CA ASN A 198 25.82 7.34 -11.15
C ASN A 198 24.34 7.04 -10.94
N HIS A 199 23.70 6.41 -11.91
CA HIS A 199 22.42 5.76 -11.70
C HIS A 199 22.68 4.63 -10.71
N LEU A 200 22.35 4.97 -9.47
CA LEU A 200 22.28 4.15 -8.28
C LEU A 200 21.33 2.97 -8.53
N TYR A 201 21.75 2.00 -9.33
CA TYR A 201 21.13 0.67 -9.39
C TYR A 201 21.80 -0.22 -8.35
N HIS A 202 21.57 0.12 -7.09
CA HIS A 202 21.68 -0.86 -6.01
C HIS A 202 20.62 -0.57 -4.95
N LYS A 203 19.36 -0.67 -5.35
CA LYS A 203 18.31 -1.07 -4.43
C LYS A 203 17.73 -2.37 -4.97
N LEU A 204 18.40 -3.47 -4.61
CA LEU A 204 17.78 -4.79 -4.56
C LEU A 204 16.59 -4.68 -3.61
N ILE A 205 15.42 -4.36 -4.16
CA ILE A 205 14.16 -4.60 -3.48
C ILE A 205 13.95 -6.11 -3.65
N ASN A 206 14.27 -6.83 -2.59
CA ASN A 206 14.06 -8.25 -2.43
C ASN A 206 12.57 -8.55 -2.68
N LEU A 207 12.24 -9.04 -3.88
CA LEU A 207 10.94 -9.64 -4.17
C LEU A 207 11.11 -11.16 -3.99
N PRO A 208 10.32 -11.81 -3.12
CA PRO A 208 10.41 -13.25 -2.94
C PRO A 208 9.88 -13.95 -4.21
N GLY A 209 10.71 -14.76 -4.85
CA GLY A 209 10.22 -15.72 -5.86
C GLY A 209 10.84 -15.69 -7.27
N ILE A 210 11.89 -14.91 -7.54
CA ILE A 210 12.59 -15.00 -8.82
C ILE A 210 14.01 -15.49 -8.58
N HIS A 211 14.28 -16.72 -9.05
CA HIS A 211 15.60 -17.33 -9.04
C HIS A 211 16.64 -16.36 -9.62
N GLN A 212 17.60 -16.00 -8.77
CA GLN A 212 18.83 -15.30 -9.14
C GLN A 212 19.57 -16.13 -10.19
N VAL A 213 19.33 -15.87 -11.47
CA VAL A 213 20.26 -16.29 -12.52
C VAL A 213 21.48 -15.38 -12.37
N LYS A 214 22.42 -15.83 -11.53
CA LYS A 214 23.80 -15.32 -11.54
C LYS A 214 24.30 -15.43 -12.97
N PHE A 215 24.39 -14.31 -13.67
CA PHE A 215 25.35 -14.19 -14.76
C PHE A 215 26.73 -14.28 -14.12
N ILE A 216 27.25 -15.50 -14.06
CA ILE A 216 28.67 -15.74 -13.92
C ILE A 216 29.24 -15.28 -15.26
N CYS A 217 29.88 -14.11 -15.27
CA CYS A 217 30.84 -13.79 -16.32
C CYS A 217 31.92 -14.87 -16.25
N LEU A 218 31.94 -15.75 -17.26
CA LEU A 218 33.09 -16.58 -17.61
C LEU A 218 34.11 -15.71 -18.36
#